data_AF-A0AAE3HEY4-F1
#
_entry.id   AF-A0AAE3HEY4-F1
#
_cell.length_a   1.000
_cell.length_b   1.000
_cell.length_c   1.000
_cell.angle_alpha   90.00
_cell.angle_beta   90.00
_cell.angle_gamma   90.00
#
_symmetry.space_group_name_H-M   'P 1'
#
loop_
_entity.id
_entity.type
_entity.pdbx_description
1 polymer ?
#
loop_
_entity_poly.entity_id
_entity_poly.type
_entity_poly.pdbx_seq_one_letter_code
_entity_poly.pdbx_strand_id
1 'polypeptide(L)'
;MNNKKYKKTYKPLIAWLIGYPVIAIIIIERLSILSTKVSTLVSLIIMVISLYILMFIIYKGEYVYWINGGPNYEEAKSAGSEKRKEYAKAYLNIFLKMMLISFLYGIISLFFNFSIWMDILLISLLIIIIAFSTILIKFNK
;
A
#
# COMPACT_ATOMS: atom_id res chain seq x y z
N MET A 1 28.01 3.21 9.63
CA MET A 1 26.77 3.61 8.91
C MET A 1 27.18 4.22 7.57
N ASN A 2 26.70 3.67 6.47
CA ASN A 2 27.07 4.14 5.14
C ASN A 2 26.47 5.55 4.94
N ASN A 3 27.31 6.57 4.82
CA ASN A 3 26.98 7.99 4.88
C ASN A 3 26.33 8.47 3.56
N LYS A 4 25.31 7.74 3.08
CA LYS A 4 24.56 8.13 1.88
C LYS A 4 23.72 9.35 2.23
N LYS A 5 24.12 10.51 1.70
CA LYS A 5 23.38 11.76 1.76
C LYS A 5 21.93 11.53 1.37
N TYR A 6 20.99 11.87 2.25
CA TYR A 6 19.56 11.81 1.97
C TYR A 6 19.24 12.69 0.76
N LYS A 7 18.69 12.09 -0.30
CA LYS A 7 18.50 12.73 -1.61
C LYS A 7 17.05 12.61 -2.06
N LYS A 8 16.47 13.73 -2.49
CA LYS A 8 15.15 13.78 -3.11
C LYS A 8 15.14 12.93 -4.38
N THR A 9 14.16 12.04 -4.50
CA THR A 9 13.96 11.20 -5.68
C THR A 9 12.50 10.78 -5.74
N TYR A 10 11.99 10.53 -6.94
CA TYR A 10 10.68 9.91 -7.16
C TYR A 10 10.79 8.66 -8.05
N LYS A 11 12.01 8.22 -8.37
CA LYS A 11 12.23 7.06 -9.27
C LYS A 11 11.48 5.80 -8.79
N PRO A 12 11.50 5.42 -7.49
CA PRO A 12 10.74 4.26 -7.04
C PRO A 12 9.23 4.48 -7.08
N LEU A 13 8.74 5.70 -6.89
CA LEU A 13 7.32 6.03 -7.04
C LEU A 13 6.88 5.86 -8.49
N ILE A 14 7.66 6.38 -9.45
CA ILE A 14 7.39 6.22 -10.88
C ILE A 14 7.43 4.74 -11.28
N ALA A 15 8.42 3.99 -10.78
CA ALA A 15 8.50 2.54 -11.01
C ALA A 15 7.27 1.81 -10.45
N TRP A 16 6.75 2.21 -9.28
CA TRP A 16 5.52 1.66 -8.73
C TRP A 16 4.28 2.04 -9.55
N LEU A 17 4.15 3.32 -9.95
CA LEU A 17 3.03 3.82 -10.75
C LEU A 17 2.89 3.12 -12.11
N ILE A 18 4.02 2.79 -12.76
CA ILE A 18 4.03 2.06 -14.03
C ILE A 18 3.96 0.55 -13.80
N GLY A 19 4.72 0.05 -12.82
CA GLY A 19 4.87 -1.38 -12.56
C GLY A 19 3.58 -2.04 -12.09
N TYR A 20 2.83 -1.39 -11.19
CA TYR A 20 1.58 -1.97 -10.68
C TYR A 20 0.54 -2.24 -11.78
N PRO A 21 0.15 -1.26 -12.63
CA PRO A 21 -0.82 -1.52 -13.70
C PRO A 21 -0.35 -2.59 -14.68
N VAL A 22 0.93 -2.57 -15.08
CA VAL A 22 1.49 -3.56 -16.00
C VAL A 22 1.42 -4.98 -15.42
N ILE A 23 1.84 -5.15 -14.17
CA ILE A 23 1.78 -6.44 -13.48
C ILE A 23 0.32 -6.88 -13.30
N ALA A 24 -0.59 -5.97 -12.94
CA ALA A 24 -2.00 -6.27 -12.77
C ALA A 24 -2.63 -6.78 -14.07
N ILE A 25 -2.38 -6.12 -15.21
CA ILE A 25 -2.88 -6.54 -16.53
C ILE A 25 -2.39 -7.95 -16.87
N ILE A 26 -1.09 -8.21 -16.75
CA ILE A 26 -0.50 -9.53 -17.04
C ILE A 26 -1.12 -10.63 -16.17
N ILE A 27 -1.35 -10.34 -14.89
CA ILE A 27 -1.97 -11.32 -13.99
C ILE A 27 -3.44 -11.54 -14.37
N ILE A 28 -4.20 -10.48 -14.63
CA ILE A 28 -5.62 -10.59 -15.02
C ILE A 28 -5.78 -11.39 -16.31
N GLU A 29 -4.94 -11.15 -17.32
CA GLU A 29 -4.95 -11.93 -18.57
C GLU A 29 -4.75 -13.42 -18.31
N ARG A 30 -3.82 -13.79 -17.42
CA ARG A 30 -3.58 -15.20 -17.05
C ARG A 30 -4.73 -15.79 -16.23
N LEU A 31 -5.40 -14.99 -15.41
CA LEU A 31 -6.54 -15.42 -14.59
C LEU A 31 -7.86 -15.44 -15.37
N SER A 32 -7.89 -14.99 -16.63
CA SER A 32 -9.10 -15.02 -17.47
C SER A 32 -9.68 -16.43 -17.70
N ILE A 33 -8.87 -17.47 -17.48
CA ILE A 33 -9.26 -18.88 -17.55
C ILE A 33 -10.03 -19.32 -16.29
N LEU A 34 -9.90 -18.59 -15.18
CA LEU A 34 -10.61 -18.85 -13.93
C LEU A 34 -12.01 -18.21 -13.93
N SER A 35 -12.81 -18.55 -12.92
CA SER A 35 -14.13 -17.93 -12.75
C SER A 35 -14.00 -16.43 -12.46
N THR A 36 -14.96 -15.65 -12.98
CA THR A 36 -15.02 -14.18 -12.77
C THR A 36 -14.93 -13.80 -11.28
N LYS A 37 -15.49 -14.64 -10.40
CA LYS A 37 -15.42 -14.48 -8.94
C LYS A 37 -13.98 -14.50 -8.44
N VAL A 38 -13.21 -15.53 -8.79
CA VAL A 38 -11.82 -15.67 -8.35
C VAL A 38 -10.97 -14.56 -8.95
N SER A 39 -11.14 -14.28 -10.24
CA SER A 39 -10.36 -13.24 -10.94
C SER A 39 -10.61 -11.85 -10.35
N THR A 40 -11.85 -11.53 -9.99
CA THR A 40 -12.18 -10.24 -9.34
C THR A 40 -11.56 -10.15 -7.96
N LEU A 41 -11.69 -11.19 -7.14
CA LEU A 41 -11.14 -11.19 -5.79
C LEU A 41 -9.62 -11.10 -5.79
N VAL A 42 -8.94 -11.84 -6.67
CA VAL A 42 -7.48 -11.75 -6.83
C VAL A 42 -7.06 -10.35 -7.27
N SER A 43 -7.81 -9.72 -8.18
CA SER A 43 -7.54 -8.34 -8.62
C SER A 43 -7.62 -7.34 -7.45
N LEU A 44 -8.65 -7.47 -6.59
CA LEU A 44 -8.80 -6.65 -5.39
C LEU A 44 -7.65 -6.87 -4.40
N ILE A 45 -7.21 -8.12 -4.20
CA ILE A 45 -6.08 -8.44 -3.33
C ILE A 45 -4.75 -7.91 -3.89
N ILE A 46 -4.53 -7.99 -5.21
CA ILE A 46 -3.33 -7.43 -5.85
C ILE A 46 -3.26 -5.92 -5.65
N MET A 47 -4.38 -5.20 -5.75
CA MET A 47 -4.45 -3.77 -5.43
C MET A 47 -4.02 -3.50 -3.98
N VAL A 48 -4.53 -4.28 -3.01
CA VAL A 48 -4.16 -4.14 -1.60
C VAL A 48 -2.67 -4.42 -1.36
N ILE A 49 -2.12 -5.48 -1.98
CA ILE A 49 -0.69 -5.80 -1.93
C ILE A 49 0.14 -4.65 -2.52
N SER A 50 -0.30 -4.08 -3.65
CA SER A 50 0.38 -2.97 -4.30
C SER A 50 0.48 -1.75 -3.38
N LEU A 51 -0.59 -1.41 -2.67
CA LEU A 51 -0.60 -0.33 -1.67
C LEU A 51 0.36 -0.62 -0.52
N TYR A 52 0.41 -1.86 -0.02
CA TYR A 52 1.39 -2.28 0.98
C TYR A 52 2.83 -2.13 0.47
N ILE A 53 3.11 -2.55 -0.77
CA ILE A 53 4.43 -2.40 -1.41
C ILE A 53 4.81 -0.92 -1.50
N LEU A 54 3.89 -0.03 -1.85
CA LEU A 54 4.16 1.41 -1.87
C LEU A 54 4.62 1.92 -0.50
N MET A 55 3.92 1.53 0.57
CA MET A 55 4.32 1.89 1.94
C MET A 55 5.65 1.26 2.35
N PHE A 56 5.93 0.04 1.88
CA PHE A 56 7.21 -0.61 2.12
C PHE A 56 8.37 0.11 1.42
N ILE A 57 8.16 0.57 0.18
CA ILE A 57 9.12 1.41 -0.56
C ILE A 57 9.37 2.72 0.19
N ILE A 58 8.31 3.38 0.67
CA ILE A 58 8.42 4.60 1.47
C ILE A 58 9.21 4.34 2.76
N TYR A 59 8.93 3.25 3.48
CA TYR A 59 9.64 2.88 4.70
C TYR A 59 11.13 2.58 4.46
N LYS A 60 11.45 1.76 3.45
CA LYS A 60 12.83 1.37 3.14
C LYS A 60 13.66 2.53 2.60
N GLY A 61 13.06 3.38 1.78
CA GLY A 61 13.70 4.56 1.21
C GLY A 61 13.62 5.81 2.08
N GLU A 62 12.89 5.73 3.20
CA GLU A 62 12.63 6.84 4.11
C GLU A 62 11.96 8.03 3.42
N TYR A 63 11.14 7.78 2.39
CA TYR A 63 10.51 8.81 1.55
C TYR A 63 9.28 9.45 2.22
N VAL A 64 9.42 9.84 3.48
CA VAL A 64 8.33 10.38 4.30
C VAL A 64 7.72 11.67 3.74
N TYR A 65 8.46 12.40 2.90
CA TYR A 65 7.97 13.58 2.18
C TYR A 65 7.06 13.28 0.99
N TRP A 66 6.85 11.99 0.66
CA TRP A 66 5.80 11.58 -0.29
C TRP A 66 4.43 11.45 0.39
N ILE A 67 4.41 11.33 1.73
CA ILE A 67 3.17 11.13 2.48
C ILE A 67 2.43 12.45 2.60
N ASN A 68 1.17 12.48 2.16
CA ASN A 68 0.33 13.66 2.30
C ASN A 68 0.09 13.98 3.79
N GLY A 69 0.21 15.25 4.16
CA GLY A 69 0.20 15.68 5.57
C GLY A 69 1.49 15.35 6.36
N GLY A 70 2.49 14.75 5.71
CA GLY A 70 3.82 14.49 6.27
C GLY A 70 4.77 15.69 6.18
N PRO A 71 6.04 15.50 6.57
CA PRO A 71 7.04 16.57 6.52
C PRO A 71 7.37 16.93 5.07
N ASN A 72 7.75 18.19 4.84
CA ASN A 72 8.36 18.55 3.56
C ASN A 72 9.76 17.93 3.41
N TYR A 73 10.37 18.04 2.23
CA TYR A 73 11.67 17.41 1.96
C TYR A 73 12.79 17.94 2.88
N GLU A 74 12.84 19.24 3.17
CA GLU A 74 13.88 19.81 4.03
C GLU A 74 13.69 19.40 5.49
N GLU A 75 12.45 19.35 5.98
CA GLU A 75 12.10 18.79 7.30
C GLU A 75 12.47 17.30 7.41
N ALA A 76 12.16 16.52 6.37
CA ALA A 76 12.54 15.11 6.33
C ALA A 76 14.07 14.93 6.31
N LYS A 77 14.79 15.80 5.60
CA LYS A 77 16.24 15.77 5.46
C LYS A 77 16.97 16.19 6.74
N SER A 78 16.43 17.15 7.48
CA SER A 78 16.96 17.55 8.79
C SER A 78 16.66 16.52 9.88
N ALA A 79 15.60 15.72 9.71
CA ALA A 79 15.31 14.61 10.61
C ALA A 79 16.34 13.46 10.52
N GLY A 80 16.54 12.74 11.62
CA GLY A 80 17.31 11.50 11.64
C GLY A 80 16.58 10.35 10.90
N SER A 81 17.35 9.36 10.44
CA SER A 81 16.81 8.14 9.79
C SER A 81 15.84 7.39 10.69
N GLU A 82 16.12 7.32 12.00
CA GLU A 82 15.25 6.69 12.99
C GLU A 82 13.86 7.33 13.02
N LYS A 83 13.81 8.66 13.15
CA LYS A 83 12.56 9.45 13.14
C LYS A 83 11.76 9.27 11.84
N ARG A 84 12.43 9.27 10.68
CA ARG A 84 11.77 9.01 9.38
C ARG A 84 11.20 7.59 9.32
N LYS A 85 11.97 6.59 9.77
CA LYS A 85 11.54 5.19 9.78
C LYS A 85 10.41 4.94 10.75
N GLU A 86 10.43 5.54 11.93
CA GLU A 86 9.34 5.44 12.90
C GLU A 86 8.02 5.94 12.30
N TYR A 87 8.05 7.14 11.72
CA TYR A 87 6.89 7.71 11.04
C TYR A 87 6.40 6.82 9.89
N ALA A 88 7.28 6.42 8.96
CA ALA A 88 6.88 5.55 7.84
C ALA A 88 6.41 4.15 8.30
N LYS A 89 6.97 3.61 9.39
CA LYS A 89 6.58 2.31 9.95
C LYS A 89 5.14 2.33 10.49
N ALA A 90 4.67 3.46 11.00
CA ALA A 90 3.28 3.60 11.42
C ALA A 90 2.31 3.34 10.25
N TYR A 91 2.57 3.95 9.08
CA TYR A 91 1.80 3.70 7.85
C TYR A 91 1.96 2.25 7.40
N LEU A 92 3.20 1.75 7.31
CA LEU A 92 3.47 0.37 6.87
C LEU A 92 2.69 -0.66 7.70
N ASN A 93 2.64 -0.50 9.02
CA ASN A 93 1.92 -1.41 9.91
C ASN A 93 0.42 -1.41 9.67
N ILE A 94 -0.17 -0.25 9.39
CA ILE A 94 -1.60 -0.13 9.08
C ILE A 94 -1.92 -0.84 7.76
N PHE A 95 -1.13 -0.59 6.71
CA PHE A 95 -1.32 -1.25 5.42
C PHE A 95 -1.01 -2.75 5.46
N LEU A 96 -0.08 -3.19 6.32
CA LEU A 96 0.15 -4.61 6.59
C LEU A 96 -1.09 -5.27 7.20
N LYS A 97 -1.69 -4.65 8.22
CA LYS A 97 -2.93 -5.14 8.83
C LYS A 97 -4.07 -5.19 7.80
N MET A 98 -4.24 -4.13 7.01
CA MET A 98 -5.22 -4.09 5.91
C MET A 98 -5.02 -5.26 4.93
N MET A 99 -3.77 -5.53 4.54
CA MET A 99 -3.43 -6.63 3.64
C MET A 99 -3.80 -7.99 4.24
N LEU A 100 -3.44 -8.25 5.49
CA LEU A 100 -3.75 -9.51 6.17
C LEU A 100 -5.27 -9.71 6.35
N ILE A 101 -6.00 -8.66 6.72
CA ILE A 101 -7.47 -8.68 6.84
C ILE A 101 -8.10 -8.97 5.47
N SER A 102 -7.61 -8.34 4.40
CA SER A 102 -8.13 -8.56 3.04
C SER A 102 -7.88 -9.99 2.57
N PHE A 103 -6.71 -10.56 2.85
CA PHE A 103 -6.42 -11.96 2.55
C PHE A 103 -7.35 -12.92 3.29
N LEU A 104 -7.53 -12.72 4.59
CA LEU A 104 -8.43 -13.54 5.40
C LEU A 104 -9.87 -13.43 4.89
N TYR A 105 -10.32 -12.21 4.60
CA TYR A 105 -11.62 -11.96 3.98
C TYR A 105 -11.77 -12.69 2.65
N GLY A 106 -10.74 -12.68 1.79
CA GLY A 106 -10.78 -13.37 0.51
C GLY A 106 -11.01 -14.88 0.66
N ILE A 107 -10.35 -15.52 1.62
CA ILE A 107 -10.55 -16.94 1.93
C ILE A 107 -11.99 -17.20 2.37
N ILE A 108 -12.50 -16.37 3.30
CA ILE A 108 -13.87 -16.47 3.82
C ILE A 108 -14.89 -16.28 2.67
N SER A 109 -14.68 -15.28 1.83
CA SER A 109 -15.56 -14.96 0.71
C SER A 109 -15.65 -16.11 -0.30
N LEU A 110 -14.54 -16.80 -0.57
CA LEU A 110 -14.54 -17.99 -1.41
C LEU A 110 -15.25 -19.17 -0.73
N PHE A 111 -15.00 -19.40 0.56
CA PHE A 111 -15.59 -20.52 1.31
C PHE A 111 -17.12 -20.40 1.41
N PHE A 112 -17.64 -19.21 1.67
CA PHE A 112 -19.08 -18.94 1.78
C PHE A 112 -19.72 -18.46 0.47
N ASN A 113 -18.95 -18.38 -0.62
CA ASN A 113 -19.40 -17.93 -1.94
C ASN A 113 -20.17 -16.60 -1.92
N PHE A 114 -19.61 -15.57 -1.26
CA PHE A 114 -20.21 -14.24 -1.25
C PHE A 114 -20.32 -13.65 -2.66
N SER A 115 -21.21 -12.69 -2.87
CA SER A 115 -21.36 -12.05 -4.18
C SER A 115 -20.14 -11.19 -4.52
N ILE A 116 -19.84 -11.05 -5.82
CA ILE A 116 -18.76 -10.20 -6.32
C ILE A 116 -18.92 -8.75 -5.84
N TRP A 117 -20.16 -8.25 -5.84
CA TRP A 117 -20.46 -6.89 -5.38
C TRP A 117 -20.17 -6.69 -3.89
N MET A 118 -20.39 -7.72 -3.06
CA MET A 118 -19.98 -7.66 -1.65
C MET A 118 -18.46 -7.57 -1.50
N ASP A 119 -17.69 -8.30 -2.31
CA ASP A 119 -16.22 -8.21 -2.28
C ASP A 119 -15.73 -6.80 -2.62
N ILE A 120 -16.25 -6.25 -3.72
CA ILE A 120 -15.90 -4.92 -4.19
C ILE A 120 -16.22 -3.89 -3.12
N LEU A 121 -17.44 -3.94 -2.57
CA LEU A 121 -17.89 -3.00 -1.54
C LEU A 121 -17.00 -3.06 -0.30
N LEU A 122 -16.80 -4.26 0.26
CA LEU A 122 -16.12 -4.43 1.54
C LEU A 122 -14.62 -4.10 1.44
N ILE A 123 -13.94 -4.54 0.37
CA ILE A 123 -12.53 -4.21 0.19
C ILE A 123 -12.35 -2.70 -0.10
N SER A 124 -13.22 -2.10 -0.91
CA SER A 124 -13.16 -0.65 -1.17
C SER A 124 -13.41 0.17 0.10
N LEU A 125 -14.40 -0.21 0.90
CA LEU A 125 -14.70 0.44 2.18
C LEU A 125 -13.52 0.32 3.15
N LEU A 126 -12.89 -0.86 3.23
CA LEU A 126 -11.69 -1.06 4.03
C LEU A 126 -10.55 -0.12 3.61
N ILE A 127 -10.29 0.03 2.32
CA ILE A 127 -9.27 0.95 1.80
C ILE A 127 -9.58 2.39 2.20
N ILE A 128 -10.84 2.83 2.09
CA ILE A 128 -11.28 4.17 2.47
C ILE A 128 -11.06 4.40 3.98
N ILE A 129 -11.52 3.47 4.82
CA ILE A 129 -11.34 3.53 6.28
C ILE A 129 -9.85 3.66 6.63
N ILE A 130 -9.00 2.85 6.00
CA ILE A 130 -7.57 2.86 6.23
C ILE A 130 -6.95 4.19 5.76
N ALA A 131 -7.34 4.72 4.60
CA ALA A 131 -6.87 6.01 4.13
C ALA A 131 -7.19 7.13 5.13
N PHE A 132 -8.41 7.20 5.66
CA PHE A 132 -8.77 8.17 6.70
C PHE A 132 -8.01 7.94 8.01
N SER A 133 -7.80 6.68 8.42
CA SER A 133 -7.08 6.36 9.65
C SER A 133 -5.64 6.89 9.66
N THR A 134 -5.03 7.03 8.48
CA THR A 134 -3.66 7.51 8.33
C THR A 134 -3.50 9.03 8.47
N ILE A 135 -4.59 9.81 8.38
CA ILE A 135 -4.58 11.28 8.58
C ILE A 135 -4.19 11.63 10.01
N LEU A 136 -4.50 10.75 10.97
CA LEU A 136 -4.23 10.97 12.39
C LEU A 136 -2.74 10.83 12.73
N ILE A 137 -1.93 10.26 11.83
CA ILE A 137 -0.50 10.03 12.07
C ILE A 137 0.25 11.34 11.81
N LYS A 138 0.85 11.87 12.87
CA LYS A 138 1.60 13.14 12.80
C LYS A 138 3.09 12.88 12.74
N PHE A 139 3.77 13.67 11.91
CA PHE A 139 5.21 13.79 11.99
C PHE A 139 5.55 14.79 13.09
N ASN A 140 5.95 14.29 14.26
CA ASN A 140 6.38 15.16 15.36
C ASN A 140 7.58 15.98 14.87
N LYS A 141 7.47 17.31 14.82
CA LYS A 141 8.56 18.17 14.34
C LYS A 141 9.74 18.18 15.30
#